data_AF-A0A1E1UWP6-F1
#
_entry.id   AF-A0A1E1UWP6-F1
#
_cell.length_a   1.000
_cell.length_b   1.000
_cell.length_c   1.000
_cell.angle_alpha   90.00
_cell.angle_beta   90.00
_cell.angle_gamma   90.00
#
_symmetry.space_group_name_H-M   'P 1'
#
loop_
_entity.id
_entity.type
_entity.pdbx_description
1 polymer ?
#
loop_
_entity_poly.entity_id
_entity_poly.type
_entity_poly.pdbx_seq_one_letter_code
_entity_poly.pdbx_strand_id
1 'polypeptide(L)'
;MLAIQGLKCIYDTGSRGWAVELALAGEGETVTRRFDVDGPDHAEMLIDAFEESTTSSFDPATGEIVFAYEYADLDLDEDEAEDEDDEEVETSEDESEEDEEDEKEKA
;
A
#
# COMPACT_ATOMS: atom_id res chain seq x y z
N MET A 1 20.65 6.89 0.72
CA MET A 1 19.30 6.93 0.10
C MET A 1 19.32 7.84 -1.12
N LEU A 2 18.55 7.48 -2.15
CA LEU A 2 18.36 8.24 -3.39
C LEU A 2 16.97 8.89 -3.36
N ALA A 3 16.88 10.20 -3.62
CA ALA A 3 15.60 10.89 -3.63
C ALA A 3 14.70 10.39 -4.77
N ILE A 4 13.44 10.11 -4.49
CA ILE A 4 12.47 9.69 -5.50
C ILE A 4 11.87 10.95 -6.12
N GLN A 5 12.02 11.08 -7.44
CA GLN A 5 11.48 12.19 -8.24
C GLN A 5 10.10 11.89 -8.80
N GLY A 6 9.74 10.61 -8.89
CA GLY A 6 8.44 10.17 -9.36
C GLY A 6 8.28 8.66 -9.29
N LEU A 7 7.02 8.24 -9.32
CA LEU A 7 6.61 6.85 -9.27
C LEU A 7 5.67 6.58 -10.45
N LYS A 8 5.85 5.44 -11.11
CA LYS A 8 5.04 5.02 -12.25
C LYS A 8 4.49 3.62 -12.04
N CYS A 9 3.17 3.48 -12.05
CA CYS A 9 2.50 2.19 -12.12
C CYS A 9 2.54 1.62 -13.55
N ILE A 10 2.83 0.34 -13.68
CA ILE A 10 2.98 -0.37 -14.95
C ILE A 10 2.27 -1.72 -14.86
N TYR A 11 1.27 -1.92 -15.72
CA TYR A 11 0.81 -3.26 -16.05
C TYR A 11 1.68 -3.83 -17.18
N ASP A 12 2.49 -4.85 -16.89
CA ASP A 12 3.31 -5.53 -17.89
C ASP A 12 2.51 -6.64 -18.56
N THR A 13 2.21 -6.44 -19.85
CA THR A 13 1.43 -7.38 -20.65
C THR A 13 2.18 -8.66 -21.00
N GLY A 14 3.51 -8.67 -20.89
CA GLY A 14 4.35 -9.85 -21.13
C GLY A 14 4.28 -10.84 -19.98
N SER A 15 4.50 -10.36 -18.75
CA SER A 15 4.38 -11.15 -17.52
C SER A 15 2.93 -11.26 -17.01
N ARG A 16 2.03 -10.43 -17.52
CA ARG A 16 0.65 -10.24 -17.02
C ARG A 16 0.62 -9.85 -15.54
N GLY A 17 1.61 -9.06 -15.10
CA GLY A 17 1.79 -8.62 -13.72
C GLY A 17 1.79 -7.10 -13.57
N TRP A 18 1.66 -6.65 -12.31
CA TRP A 18 1.78 -5.25 -11.94
C TRP A 18 3.19 -4.96 -11.43
N ALA A 19 3.67 -3.76 -11.71
CA ALA A 19 4.96 -3.29 -11.26
C ALA A 19 4.92 -1.78 -11.03
N VAL A 20 5.88 -1.33 -10.24
CA VAL A 20 6.15 0.09 -10.01
C VAL A 20 7.57 0.40 -10.46
N GLU A 21 7.74 1.55 -11.12
CA GLU A 21 9.04 2.10 -11.48
C GLU A 21 9.26 3.43 -10.77
N LEU A 22 10.38 3.54 -10.05
CA LEU A 22 10.84 4.76 -9.41
C LEU A 22 11.77 5.50 -10.36
N ALA A 23 11.58 6.80 -10.49
CA ALA A 23 12.57 7.72 -11.02
C ALA A 23 13.38 8.31 -9.86
N LEU A 24 14.69 8.08 -9.84
CA LEU A 24 15.60 8.43 -8.75
C LEU A 24 16.55 9.53 -9.19
N ALA A 25 16.81 10.50 -8.30
CA ALA A 25 17.83 11.52 -8.49
C ALA A 25 19.24 10.92 -8.33
N GLY A 26 19.98 10.77 -9.43
CA GLY A 26 21.40 10.41 -9.42
C GLY A 26 22.31 11.62 -9.59
N GLU A 27 23.64 11.39 -9.52
CA GLU A 27 24.67 12.42 -9.75
C GLU A 27 24.66 12.90 -11.21
N GLY A 28 23.73 13.80 -11.54
CA GLY A 28 23.58 14.41 -12.86
C GLY A 28 22.74 13.63 -13.88
N GLU A 29 22.16 12.49 -13.49
CA GLU A 29 21.28 11.67 -14.33
C GLU A 29 20.11 11.10 -13.52
N THR A 30 18.96 10.92 -14.17
CA THR A 30 17.81 10.21 -13.59
C THR A 30 18.01 8.71 -13.76
N VAL A 31 18.06 7.98 -12.64
CA VAL A 31 18.15 6.51 -12.64
C VAL A 31 16.76 5.93 -12.43
N THR A 32 16.37 4.90 -13.19
CA THR A 32 15.10 4.21 -12.96
C THR A 32 15.29 2.89 -12.23
N ARG A 33 14.35 2.56 -11.34
CA ARG A 33 14.32 1.27 -10.64
C ARG A 33 12.92 0.69 -10.67
N ARG A 34 12.79 -0.51 -11.23
CA ARG A 34 11.54 -1.25 -11.32
C ARG A 34 11.49 -2.38 -10.29
N PHE A 35 10.31 -2.61 -9.72
CA PHE A 35 9.99 -3.79 -8.92
C PHE A 35 8.54 -4.22 -9.15
N ASP A 36 8.27 -5.52 -8.99
CA ASP A 36 6.93 -6.09 -9.18
C ASP A 36 6.10 -5.93 -7.90
N VAL A 37 4.78 -5.82 -8.04
CA VAL A 37 3.82 -5.71 -6.93
C VAL A 37 2.65 -6.68 -7.16
N ASP A 38 2.02 -7.12 -6.07
CA ASP A 38 1.02 -8.22 -6.12
C ASP A 38 -0.35 -7.81 -6.67
N GLY A 39 -0.51 -6.59 -7.19
CA GLY A 39 -1.77 -6.14 -7.76
C GLY A 39 -1.86 -4.64 -7.98
N PRO A 40 -2.99 -4.17 -8.54
CA PRO A 40 -3.27 -2.75 -8.68
C PRO A 40 -3.38 -2.08 -7.31
N ASP A 41 -3.98 -2.74 -6.32
CA ASP A 41 -4.19 -2.18 -4.97
C ASP A 41 -2.86 -1.85 -4.27
N HIS A 42 -1.84 -2.72 -4.41
CA HIS A 42 -0.50 -2.45 -3.88
C HIS A 42 0.18 -1.30 -4.63
N ALA A 43 -0.05 -1.18 -5.95
CA ALA A 43 0.48 -0.06 -6.71
C ALA A 43 -0.18 1.26 -6.30
N GLU A 44 -1.50 1.27 -6.10
CA GLU A 44 -2.27 2.43 -5.64
C GLU A 44 -1.80 2.87 -4.24
N MET A 45 -1.69 1.94 -3.28
CA MET A 45 -1.20 2.24 -1.94
C MET A 45 0.20 2.88 -1.94
N LEU A 46 1.10 2.46 -2.83
CA LEU A 46 2.44 3.06 -2.96
C LEU A 46 2.40 4.45 -3.61
N ILE A 47 1.48 4.67 -4.56
CA ILE A 47 1.26 5.98 -5.18
C ILE A 47 0.74 6.96 -4.14
N ASP A 48 -0.28 6.56 -3.39
CA ASP A 48 -0.90 7.40 -2.36
C ASP A 48 0.12 7.77 -1.29
N ALA A 49 0.89 6.80 -0.78
CA ALA A 49 1.96 7.06 0.17
C ALA A 49 3.02 8.05 -0.37
N PHE A 50 3.36 7.96 -1.65
CA PHE A 50 4.28 8.90 -2.30
C PHE A 50 3.68 10.31 -2.40
N GLU A 51 2.43 10.43 -2.82
CA GLU A 51 1.74 11.72 -3.01
C GLU A 51 1.47 12.45 -1.69
N GLU A 52 1.19 11.69 -0.63
CA GLU A 52 0.97 12.23 0.72
C GLU A 52 2.29 12.55 1.45
N SER A 53 3.39 11.90 1.06
CA SER A 53 4.69 12.12 1.71
C SER A 53 5.24 13.52 1.44
N THR A 54 5.84 14.12 2.46
CA THR A 54 6.60 15.36 2.33
C THR A 54 7.93 15.12 1.63
N THR A 55 8.58 14.00 1.93
CA THR A 55 9.79 13.54 1.24
C THR A 55 9.77 12.03 1.06
N SER A 56 10.38 11.56 -0.02
CA SER A 56 10.47 10.14 -0.31
C SER A 56 11.84 9.77 -0.85
N SER A 57 12.34 8.60 -0.43
CA SER A 57 13.68 8.14 -0.79
C SER A 57 13.76 6.62 -0.86
N PHE A 58 14.71 6.13 -1.66
CA PHE A 58 14.98 4.71 -1.84
C PHE A 58 16.37 4.36 -1.31
N ASP A 59 16.48 3.30 -0.51
CA ASP A 59 17.77 2.74 -0.10
C ASP A 59 18.13 1.53 -0.98
N PRO A 60 19.13 1.65 -1.88
CA PRO A 60 19.55 0.53 -2.72
C PRO A 60 20.26 -0.60 -1.97
N ALA A 61 20.74 -0.38 -0.75
CA ALA A 61 21.42 -1.40 0.04
C ALA A 61 20.42 -2.38 0.69
N THR A 62 19.31 -1.86 1.20
CA THR A 62 18.25 -2.66 1.83
C THR A 62 17.10 -2.99 0.88
N GLY A 63 16.92 -2.17 -0.17
CA GLY A 63 15.77 -2.26 -1.08
C GLY A 63 14.52 -1.58 -0.54
N GLU A 64 14.64 -0.75 0.50
CA GLU A 64 13.51 -0.10 1.16
C GLU A 64 13.14 1.24 0.50
N ILE A 65 11.85 1.55 0.49
CA ILE A 65 11.31 2.87 0.15
C ILE A 65 10.83 3.51 1.44
N VAL A 66 11.31 4.72 1.71
CA VAL A 66 10.93 5.51 2.88
C VAL A 66 10.08 6.66 2.42
N PHE A 67 8.86 6.74 2.95
CA PHE A 67 7.93 7.86 2.81
C PHE A 67 7.91 8.60 4.15
N ALA A 68 8.37 9.85 4.16
CA ALA A 68 8.41 10.69 5.36
C ALA A 68 7.40 11.82 5.25
N TYR A 69 6.67 12.03 6.34
CA TYR A 69 5.58 12.98 6.46
C TYR A 69 5.98 14.12 7.42
N GLU A 70 5.36 15.30 7.28
CA GLU A 70 5.70 16.54 7.98
C GLU A 70 5.72 16.43 9.53
N TYR A 71 5.17 15.35 10.10
CA TYR A 71 5.12 15.07 11.54
C TYR A 71 5.96 13.85 11.99
N ALA A 72 6.76 13.26 11.11
CA ALA A 72 7.56 12.07 11.42
C ALA A 72 8.82 12.38 12.25
N ASP A 73 9.22 13.65 12.38
CA ASP A 73 10.24 14.13 13.34
C ASP A 73 9.65 14.36 14.76
N LEU A 74 8.64 13.59 15.16
CA LEU A 74 8.31 13.47 16.57
C LEU A 74 9.28 12.44 17.16
N ASP A 75 10.38 12.93 17.71
CA ASP A 75 11.17 12.20 18.71
C ASP A 75 10.19 11.42 19.60
N LEU A 76 10.24 10.09 19.49
CA LEU A 76 9.54 9.14 20.35
C LEU A 76 10.20 9.15 21.74
N ASP A 77 10.28 10.31 22.38
CA ASP A 77 10.54 10.41 23.82
C ASP A 77 9.20 10.17 24.55
N GLU A 78 8.96 8.87 24.78
CA GLU A 78 8.51 8.29 26.06
C GLU A 78 7.55 9.14 26.92
N ASP A 79 6.25 8.86 26.80
CA ASP A 79 5.26 8.69 27.89
C ASP A 79 3.85 9.11 27.43
N GLU A 80 3.06 8.15 26.95
CA GLU A 80 1.65 8.08 27.37
C GLU A 80 1.21 6.62 27.33
N ALA A 81 1.22 6.05 28.53
CA ALA A 81 0.81 4.69 28.84
C ALA A 81 -0.68 4.45 28.55
N GLU A 82 -0.95 3.19 28.20
CA GLU A 82 -2.18 2.40 28.32
C GLU A 82 -3.46 3.11 28.81
N ASP A 83 -4.54 2.93 28.04
CA ASP A 83 -5.76 2.40 28.64
C ASP A 83 -6.39 1.37 27.69
N GLU A 84 -6.39 0.13 28.17
CA GLU A 84 -7.25 -0.95 27.71
C GLU A 84 -8.71 -0.54 27.89
N ASP A 85 -9.53 -0.60 26.84
CA ASP A 85 -10.98 -0.81 27.03
C ASP A 85 -11.41 -1.95 26.11
N ASP A 86 -11.29 -3.14 26.68
CA ASP A 86 -11.89 -4.40 26.28
C ASP A 86 -13.41 -4.28 26.48
N GLU A 87 -14.15 -3.90 25.45
CA GLU A 87 -15.60 -4.14 25.41
C GLU A 87 -15.86 -5.35 24.52
N GLU A 88 -15.97 -6.52 25.16
CA GLU A 88 -16.57 -7.75 24.63
C GLU A 88 -17.89 -7.41 23.91
N VAL A 89 -17.89 -7.43 22.58
CA VAL A 89 -19.14 -7.49 21.82
C VAL A 89 -19.54 -8.96 21.73
N GLU A 90 -20.32 -9.38 22.72
CA GLU A 90 -21.03 -10.66 22.77
C GLU A 90 -21.71 -10.96 21.42
N THR A 91 -21.34 -12.11 20.88
CA THR A 91 -21.97 -12.79 19.75
C THR A 91 -23.46 -13.03 20.01
N SER A 92 -24.32 -12.63 19.08
CA SER A 92 -25.62 -13.29 18.92
C SER A 92 -25.64 -13.94 17.54
N GLU A 93 -25.47 -15.27 17.58
CA GLU A 93 -25.75 -16.22 16.51
C GLU A 93 -27.17 -15.98 15.96
N ASP A 94 -27.28 -15.81 14.64
CA ASP A 94 -28.42 -16.34 13.89
C ASP A 94 -27.83 -16.95 12.61
N GLU A 95 -27.22 -18.12 12.80
CA GLU A 95 -26.91 -19.09 11.74
C GLU A 95 -28.26 -19.58 11.17
N SER A 96 -28.53 -19.31 9.91
CA SER A 96 -28.31 -20.24 8.78
C SER A 96 -29.63 -20.73 8.19
N GLU A 97 -29.86 -20.45 6.90
CA GLU A 97 -29.87 -21.44 5.80
C GLU A 97 -31.35 -21.80 5.46
N GLU A 98 -31.86 -21.95 4.23
CA GLU A 98 -31.37 -22.39 2.91
C GLU A 98 -32.26 -21.67 1.84
N ASP A 99 -31.76 -21.23 0.68
CA ASP A 99 -31.51 -22.03 -0.56
C ASP A 99 -32.83 -22.64 -1.15
N GLU A 100 -33.16 -22.72 -2.43
CA GLU A 100 -32.51 -22.46 -3.72
C GLU A 100 -33.63 -22.48 -4.82
N GLU A 101 -33.36 -21.74 -5.91
CA GLU A 101 -33.71 -21.92 -7.34
C GLU A 101 -35.05 -22.49 -7.93
N ASP A 102 -35.49 -21.74 -8.97
CA ASP A 102 -36.02 -22.12 -10.30
C ASP A 102 -37.26 -23.02 -10.47
N GLU A 103 -38.27 -22.55 -11.23
CA GLU A 103 -38.59 -23.09 -12.57
C GLU A 103 -39.82 -22.40 -13.20
N LYS A 104 -39.72 -22.20 -14.52
CA LYS A 104 -40.72 -21.71 -15.49
C LYS A 104 -42.12 -22.34 -15.34
N GLU A 105 -43.18 -21.58 -15.68
CA GLU A 105 -44.17 -22.08 -16.66
C GLU A 105 -45.00 -20.99 -17.34
N LYS A 106 -45.28 -21.24 -18.63
CA LYS A 106 -46.19 -20.48 -19.50
C LYS A 106 -47.66 -20.75 -19.13
N ALA A 107 -48.50 -19.73 -19.17
CA ALA A 107 -49.89 -19.82 -19.65
C ALA A 107 -50.43 -18.43 -20.01
#